data_AF-A0AAP3SDW1-F1
#
_entry.id   AF-A0AAP3SDW1-F1
#
_cell.length_a   1.000
_cell.length_b   1.000
_cell.length_c   1.000
_cell.angle_alpha   90.00
_cell.angle_beta   90.00
_cell.angle_gamma   90.00
#
_symmetry.space_group_name_H-M   'P 1'
#
loop_
_entity.id
_entity.type
_entity.pdbx_description
1 polymer ?
#
loop_
_entity_poly.entity_id
_entity_poly.type
_entity_poly.pdbx_seq_one_letter_code
_entity_poly.pdbx_strand_id
1 'polypeptide(L)'
;MEKILRLQRLGRNYWGNIAYEDKESEKIYFDIEDGHSDNPQLYTSSPSDDIDGEPNFPITTKYEIVNPITKEEKLQEKFRHEYMMLSRLKEDCIGYLTDGDWRYHQVSRIWANDEREHIDEMRRLWNMLPVKPEWLTMEQINEYAARMISTSHTPSPFYTAEI
;
A
#
# COMPACT_ATOMS: atom_id res chain seq x y z
N MET A 1 -14.76 16.50 37.82
CA MET A 1 -14.54 16.56 36.36
C MET A 1 -14.06 15.19 35.93
N GLU A 2 -14.73 14.54 34.99
CA GLU A 2 -14.23 13.29 34.41
C GLU A 2 -12.93 13.60 33.65
N LYS A 3 -11.86 12.86 33.92
CA LYS A 3 -10.60 13.01 33.17
C LYS A 3 -10.82 12.44 31.76
N ILE A 4 -10.56 13.24 30.73
CA ILE A 4 -10.57 12.81 29.33
C ILE A 4 -9.12 12.70 28.88
N LEU A 5 -8.72 11.54 28.36
CA LEU A 5 -7.38 11.33 27.80
C LEU A 5 -7.30 11.93 26.40
N ARG A 6 -6.18 12.56 26.06
CA ARG A 6 -5.92 13.06 24.70
C ARG A 6 -4.84 12.20 24.06
N LEU A 7 -5.24 11.39 23.12
CA LEU A 7 -4.43 10.33 22.56
C LEU A 7 -3.93 10.70 21.16
N GLN A 8 -2.61 10.68 20.99
CA GLN A 8 -1.95 10.88 19.71
C GLN A 8 -1.62 9.50 19.11
N ARG A 9 -2.19 9.17 17.95
CA ARG A 9 -1.83 7.99 17.17
C ARG A 9 -0.37 8.06 16.75
N LEU A 10 0.40 7.03 17.13
CA LEU A 10 1.80 6.84 16.78
C LEU A 10 1.98 6.04 15.49
N GLY A 11 1.07 5.10 15.20
CA GLY A 11 1.18 4.21 14.05
C GLY A 11 0.74 2.79 14.37
N ARG A 12 1.24 1.81 13.63
CA ARG A 12 1.07 0.38 13.95
C ARG A 12 2.32 -0.14 14.64
N ASN A 13 2.14 -1.02 15.63
CA ASN A 13 3.24 -1.72 16.28
C ASN A 13 3.63 -3.00 15.52
N TYR A 14 4.62 -3.75 16.02
CA TYR A 14 5.08 -5.01 15.42
C TYR A 14 3.96 -6.05 15.23
N TRP A 15 2.97 -6.05 16.13
CA TRP A 15 1.83 -6.96 16.11
C TRP A 15 0.72 -6.53 15.14
N GLY A 16 0.86 -5.34 14.54
CA GLY A 16 -0.14 -4.74 13.66
C GLY A 16 -1.11 -3.80 14.38
N ASN A 17 -1.20 -3.84 15.71
CA ASN A 17 -2.15 -3.02 16.48
C ASN A 17 -1.87 -1.53 16.31
N ILE A 18 -2.91 -0.69 16.32
CA ILE A 18 -2.74 0.76 16.24
C ILE A 18 -2.41 1.29 17.63
N ALA A 19 -1.24 1.93 17.77
CA ALA A 19 -0.76 2.49 19.01
C ALA A 19 -1.09 3.98 19.12
N TYR A 20 -1.49 4.39 20.31
CA TYR A 20 -1.76 5.76 20.71
C TYR A 20 -0.99 6.09 21.98
N GLU A 21 -0.52 7.32 22.10
CA GLU A 21 0.19 7.82 23.26
C GLU A 21 -0.59 8.96 23.92
N ASP A 22 -0.74 8.90 25.24
CA ASP A 22 -1.16 10.05 26.03
C ASP A 22 0.05 10.97 26.29
N LYS A 23 0.07 12.15 25.69
CA LYS A 23 1.18 13.11 25.84
C LYS A 23 1.37 13.63 27.27
N GLU A 24 0.39 13.50 28.14
CA GLU A 24 0.53 13.90 29.54
C GLU A 24 1.22 12.83 30.41
N SER A 25 0.95 11.55 30.13
CA SER A 25 1.41 10.45 30.97
C SER A 25 2.45 9.54 30.31
N GLU A 26 2.76 9.78 29.03
CA GLU A 26 3.65 8.97 28.18
C GLU A 26 3.22 7.49 28.11
N LYS A 27 1.95 7.23 28.43
CA LYS A 27 1.38 5.88 28.38
C LYS A 27 0.87 5.56 27.00
N ILE A 28 1.07 4.31 26.62
CA ILE A 28 0.68 3.74 25.35
C ILE A 28 -0.59 2.91 25.52
N TYR A 29 -1.46 3.08 24.52
CA TYR A 29 -2.74 2.44 24.40
C TYR A 29 -2.87 1.82 23.01
N PHE A 30 -3.44 0.63 22.92
CA PHE A 30 -3.60 -0.11 21.68
C PHE A 30 -5.07 -0.24 21.29
N ASP A 31 -5.35 0.02 20.02
CA ASP A 31 -6.53 -0.47 19.34
C ASP A 31 -6.18 -1.81 18.67
N ILE A 32 -6.79 -2.87 19.20
CA ILE A 32 -6.64 -4.25 18.70
C ILE A 32 -7.67 -4.60 17.62
N GLU A 33 -8.57 -3.68 17.28
CA GLU A 33 -9.58 -3.80 16.21
C GLU A 33 -9.07 -3.22 14.88
N ASP A 34 -7.77 -2.90 14.79
CA ASP A 34 -7.08 -2.45 13.58
C ASP A 34 -7.68 -1.19 12.91
N GLY A 35 -8.36 -0.33 13.70
CA GLY A 35 -8.98 0.89 13.18
C GLY A 35 -10.22 0.65 12.31
N HIS A 36 -10.78 -0.57 12.33
CA HIS A 36 -12.03 -0.88 11.64
C HIS A 36 -13.24 -0.25 12.32
N SER A 37 -13.19 -0.07 13.65
CA SER A 37 -14.21 0.61 14.42
C SER A 37 -14.00 2.12 14.42
N ASP A 38 -15.09 2.89 14.37
CA ASP A 38 -15.04 4.35 14.56
C ASP A 38 -14.90 4.73 16.04
N ASN A 39 -15.15 3.79 16.95
CA ASN A 39 -14.97 3.95 18.40
C ASN A 39 -14.35 2.68 19.00
N PRO A 40 -13.04 2.46 18.79
CA PRO A 40 -12.37 1.22 19.16
C PRO A 40 -12.22 1.07 20.67
N GLN A 41 -12.39 -0.13 21.22
CA GLN A 41 -12.04 -0.37 22.62
C GLN A 41 -10.50 -0.38 22.78
N LEU A 42 -9.95 0.62 23.48
CA LEU A 42 -8.51 0.71 23.69
C LEU A 42 -8.05 -0.11 24.90
N TYR A 43 -6.83 -0.65 24.81
CA TYR A 43 -6.16 -1.46 25.83
C TYR A 43 -4.86 -0.78 26.28
N THR A 44 -4.51 -0.87 27.55
CA THR A 44 -3.21 -0.38 28.05
C THR A 44 -2.06 -1.26 27.56
N SER A 45 -0.91 -0.67 27.25
CA SER A 45 0.32 -1.43 27.03
C SER A 45 0.93 -1.95 28.35
N SER A 46 1.64 -3.07 28.25
CA SER A 46 2.53 -3.59 29.29
C SER A 46 3.86 -4.02 28.64
N PRO A 47 5.00 -3.34 28.92
CA PRO A 47 5.15 -2.14 29.75
C PRO A 47 4.35 -0.92 29.27
N SER A 48 3.96 -0.02 30.17
CA SER A 48 3.00 1.05 29.86
C SER A 48 3.49 2.09 28.86
N ASP A 49 4.79 2.19 28.65
CA ASP A 49 5.52 3.11 27.77
C ASP A 49 6.13 2.39 26.56
N ASP A 50 5.82 1.10 26.36
CA ASP A 50 6.33 0.30 25.25
C ASP A 50 5.31 0.23 24.11
N ILE A 51 5.74 0.64 22.91
CA ILE A 51 4.92 0.61 21.69
C ILE A 51 4.72 -0.82 21.17
N ASP A 52 5.66 -1.72 21.46
CA ASP A 52 5.60 -3.13 21.07
C ASP A 52 5.22 -4.04 22.25
N GLY A 53 4.81 -3.43 23.36
CA GLY A 53 4.30 -4.12 24.55
C GLY A 53 3.00 -4.89 24.28
N GLU A 54 2.62 -5.72 25.25
CA GLU A 54 1.41 -6.53 25.14
C GLU A 54 0.17 -5.73 25.55
N PRO A 55 -0.95 -5.85 24.81
CA PRO A 55 -2.23 -5.28 25.23
C PRO A 55 -2.71 -6.00 26.49
N ASN A 56 -2.93 -5.24 27.56
CA ASN A 56 -3.25 -5.77 28.88
C ASN A 56 -4.74 -5.59 29.24
N PHE A 57 -5.13 -4.44 29.80
CA PHE A 57 -6.50 -4.19 30.25
C PHE A 57 -7.22 -3.16 29.38
N PRO A 58 -8.52 -3.35 29.08
CA PRO A 58 -9.31 -2.34 28.40
C PRO A 58 -9.48 -1.10 29.27
N ILE A 59 -9.43 0.09 28.67
CA ILE A 59 -9.67 1.33 29.39
C ILE A 59 -11.16 1.65 29.45
N THR A 60 -11.59 2.15 30.61
CA THR A 60 -12.95 2.69 30.80
C THR A 60 -12.98 4.22 30.80
N THR A 61 -11.80 4.85 30.86
CA THR A 61 -11.63 6.30 30.80
C THR A 61 -12.01 6.82 29.43
N LYS A 62 -12.78 7.91 29.38
CA LYS A 62 -13.08 8.61 28.13
C LYS A 62 -11.79 9.14 27.51
N TYR A 63 -11.70 9.06 26.19
CA TYR A 63 -10.56 9.54 25.43
C TYR A 63 -11.00 10.28 24.16
N GLU A 64 -10.11 11.10 23.64
CA GLU A 64 -10.23 11.81 22.37
C GLU A 64 -8.96 11.54 21.56
N ILE A 65 -9.12 11.04 20.34
CA ILE A 65 -7.99 10.82 19.42
C ILE A 65 -7.73 12.12 18.67
N VAL A 66 -6.53 12.67 18.85
CA VAL A 66 -6.15 13.98 18.30
C VAL A 66 -5.95 13.91 16.77
N ASN A 67 -5.43 12.80 16.27
CA ASN A 67 -5.16 12.54 14.84
C ASN A 67 -5.83 11.22 14.39
N PRO A 68 -7.16 11.22 14.22
CA PRO A 68 -7.89 10.03 13.81
C PRO A 68 -7.48 9.58 12.41
N ILE A 69 -7.69 8.29 12.13
CA ILE A 69 -7.47 7.73 10.79
C ILE A 69 -8.50 8.35 9.85
N THR A 70 -8.04 8.96 8.77
CA THR A 70 -8.89 9.56 7.75
C THR A 70 -9.64 8.49 6.96
N LYS A 71 -10.75 8.87 6.33
CA LYS A 71 -11.49 7.96 5.43
C LYS A 71 -10.63 7.46 4.28
N GLU A 72 -9.73 8.29 3.77
CA GLU A 72 -8.81 7.95 2.70
C GLU A 72 -7.79 6.91 3.16
N GLU A 73 -7.16 7.09 4.33
CA GLU A 73 -6.26 6.08 4.92
C GLU A 73 -6.97 4.73 5.13
N LYS A 74 -8.20 4.74 5.65
CA LYS A 74 -9.01 3.50 5.79
C LYS A 74 -9.25 2.82 4.44
N LEU A 75 -9.52 3.58 3.38
CA LEU A 75 -9.72 3.05 2.04
C LEU A 75 -8.40 2.53 1.45
N GLN A 76 -7.29 3.22 1.67
CA GLN A 76 -5.97 2.77 1.20
C GLN A 76 -5.58 1.44 1.85
N GLU A 77 -5.83 1.27 3.14
CA GLU A 77 -5.58 0.00 3.84
C GLU A 77 -6.49 -1.12 3.31
N LYS A 78 -7.77 -0.82 3.09
CA LYS A 78 -8.73 -1.80 2.54
C LYS A 78 -8.32 -2.32 1.16
N PHE A 79 -7.74 -1.47 0.32
CA PHE A 79 -7.28 -1.81 -1.02
C PHE A 79 -5.75 -2.01 -1.09
N ARG A 80 -5.10 -2.27 0.06
CA ARG A 80 -3.64 -2.36 0.17
C ARG A 80 -3.05 -3.37 -0.82
N HIS A 81 -3.70 -4.52 -0.99
CA HIS A 81 -3.25 -5.56 -1.92
C HIS A 81 -3.28 -5.08 -3.38
N GLU A 82 -4.31 -4.34 -3.77
CA GLU A 82 -4.46 -3.76 -5.10
C GLU A 82 -3.39 -2.67 -5.35
N TYR A 83 -3.11 -1.80 -4.37
CA TYR A 83 -2.01 -0.84 -4.48
C TYR A 83 -0.65 -1.53 -4.62
N MET A 84 -0.38 -2.56 -3.80
CA MET A 84 0.86 -3.32 -3.86
C MET A 84 1.04 -4.01 -5.22
N MET A 85 -0.02 -4.64 -5.72
CA MET A 85 -0.02 -5.29 -7.02
C MET A 85 0.21 -4.28 -8.14
N LEU A 86 -0.53 -3.16 -8.14
CA LEU A 86 -0.36 -2.11 -9.15
C LEU A 86 1.06 -1.51 -9.13
N SER A 87 1.64 -1.32 -7.96
CA SER A 87 3.03 -0.86 -7.82
C SER A 87 4.02 -1.88 -8.42
N ARG A 88 3.81 -3.18 -8.15
CA ARG A 88 4.61 -4.25 -8.77
C ARG A 88 4.52 -4.24 -10.30
N LEU A 89 3.32 -4.09 -10.86
CA LEU A 89 3.11 -4.04 -12.31
C LEU A 89 3.78 -2.81 -12.94
N LYS A 90 3.80 -1.66 -12.24
CA LYS A 90 4.54 -0.48 -12.67
C LYS A 90 6.04 -0.77 -12.74
N GLU A 91 6.61 -1.42 -11.73
CA GLU A 91 8.03 -1.79 -11.72
C GLU A 91 8.37 -2.78 -12.86
N ASP A 92 7.45 -3.69 -13.18
CA ASP A 92 7.59 -4.56 -14.36
C ASP A 92 7.64 -3.75 -15.66
N CYS A 93 6.80 -2.72 -15.83
CA CYS A 93 6.86 -1.83 -16.98
C CYS A 93 8.17 -1.04 -17.04
N ILE A 94 8.65 -0.53 -15.90
CA ILE A 94 9.94 0.19 -15.83
C ILE A 94 11.08 -0.74 -16.25
N GLY A 95 11.12 -1.96 -15.72
CA GLY A 95 12.13 -2.96 -16.08
C GLY A 95 12.07 -3.33 -17.56
N TYR A 96 10.88 -3.62 -18.08
CA TYR A 96 10.68 -3.98 -19.50
C TYR A 96 11.08 -2.85 -20.46
N LEU A 97 10.90 -1.59 -20.05
CA LEU A 97 11.18 -0.41 -20.87
C LEU A 97 12.53 0.26 -20.58
N THR A 98 13.35 -0.34 -19.72
CA THR A 98 14.69 0.18 -19.41
C THR A 98 15.59 -0.01 -20.63
N ASP A 99 16.19 1.07 -21.09
CA ASP A 99 17.20 1.01 -22.15
C ASP A 99 18.42 0.23 -21.65
N GLY A 100 18.65 -0.96 -22.21
CA GLY A 100 19.68 -1.85 -21.69
C GLY A 100 19.68 -3.22 -22.35
N ASP A 101 19.94 -4.25 -21.54
CA ASP A 101 20.04 -5.62 -22.03
C ASP A 101 18.69 -6.11 -22.58
N TRP A 102 18.70 -6.60 -23.82
CA TRP A 102 17.53 -7.16 -24.51
C TRP A 102 16.76 -8.20 -23.68
N ARG A 103 17.42 -8.86 -22.71
CA ARG A 103 16.81 -9.81 -21.76
C ARG A 103 15.71 -9.20 -20.88
N TYR A 104 15.71 -7.89 -20.69
CA TYR A 104 14.67 -7.19 -19.93
C TYR A 104 13.37 -6.97 -20.72
N HIS A 105 13.44 -6.95 -22.06
CA HIS A 105 12.29 -6.79 -22.96
C HIS A 105 11.53 -8.11 -23.21
N GLN A 106 11.75 -9.13 -22.38
CA GLN A 106 11.08 -10.42 -22.54
C GLN A 106 9.74 -10.41 -21.80
N VAL A 107 8.68 -10.84 -22.47
CA VAL A 107 7.36 -11.00 -21.84
C VAL A 107 7.39 -11.91 -20.62
N SER A 108 8.30 -12.89 -20.59
CA SER A 108 8.50 -13.76 -19.42
C SER A 108 8.92 -13.04 -18.13
N ARG A 109 9.26 -11.75 -18.21
CA ARG A 109 9.70 -10.92 -17.09
C ARG A 109 8.58 -10.07 -16.49
N ILE A 110 7.47 -9.91 -17.20
CA ILE A 110 6.29 -9.18 -16.73
C ILE A 110 5.27 -10.16 -16.15
N TRP A 111 4.46 -9.72 -15.20
CA TRP A 111 3.52 -10.57 -14.46
C TRP A 111 2.64 -11.48 -15.35
N ALA A 112 2.07 -10.94 -16.45
CA ALA A 112 1.12 -11.67 -17.28
C ALA A 112 1.75 -12.57 -18.36
N ASN A 113 3.06 -12.46 -18.62
CA ASN A 113 3.70 -13.02 -19.82
C ASN A 113 3.10 -12.54 -21.16
N ASP A 114 2.31 -11.47 -21.15
CA ASP A 114 1.71 -10.81 -22.32
C ASP A 114 1.55 -9.30 -22.03
N GLU A 115 1.96 -8.44 -22.96
CA GLU A 115 1.95 -6.99 -22.72
C GLU A 115 0.53 -6.42 -22.62
N ARG A 116 -0.44 -6.99 -23.35
CA ARG A 116 -1.82 -6.49 -23.35
C ARG A 116 -2.50 -6.87 -22.05
N GLU A 117 -2.40 -8.13 -21.64
CA GLU A 117 -2.95 -8.61 -20.37
C GLU A 117 -2.35 -7.86 -19.18
N HIS A 118 -1.05 -7.55 -19.22
CA HIS A 118 -0.37 -6.78 -18.18
C HIS A 118 -0.95 -5.35 -18.06
N ILE A 119 -1.10 -4.65 -19.19
CA ILE A 119 -1.64 -3.29 -19.22
C ILE A 119 -3.12 -3.26 -18.84
N ASP A 120 -3.91 -4.25 -19.30
CA ASP A 120 -5.33 -4.34 -18.96
C ASP A 120 -5.51 -4.58 -17.46
N GLU A 121 -4.66 -5.38 -16.82
CA GLU A 121 -4.68 -5.55 -15.37
C GLU A 121 -4.27 -4.26 -14.63
N MET A 122 -3.24 -3.54 -15.11
CA MET A 122 -2.90 -2.23 -14.55
C MET A 122 -4.09 -1.26 -14.60
N ARG A 123 -4.79 -1.18 -15.73
CA ARG A 123 -5.99 -0.35 -15.90
C ARG A 123 -7.13 -0.82 -15.00
N ARG A 124 -7.34 -2.13 -14.88
CA ARG A 124 -8.38 -2.72 -14.01
C ARG A 124 -8.15 -2.34 -12.56
N LEU A 125 -6.94 -2.56 -12.05
CA LEU A 125 -6.54 -2.18 -10.69
C LEU A 125 -6.66 -0.68 -10.48
N TRP A 126 -6.09 0.13 -11.38
CA TRP A 126 -6.18 1.59 -11.31
C TRP A 126 -7.62 2.09 -11.19
N ASN A 127 -8.54 1.56 -12.01
CA ASN A 127 -9.95 1.95 -11.99
C ASN A 127 -10.67 1.49 -10.73
N MET A 128 -10.32 0.32 -10.19
CA MET A 128 -10.90 -0.24 -8.96
C MET A 128 -10.57 0.59 -7.72
N LEU A 129 -9.39 1.22 -7.67
CA LEU A 129 -8.94 1.99 -6.51
C LEU A 129 -9.84 3.22 -6.26
N PRO A 130 -10.42 3.37 -5.05
CA PRO A 130 -11.27 4.51 -4.74
C PRO A 130 -10.48 5.81 -4.58
N VAL A 131 -9.25 5.74 -4.07
CA VAL A 131 -8.30 6.85 -3.99
C VAL A 131 -7.23 6.63 -5.04
N LYS A 132 -6.99 7.59 -5.93
CA LYS A 132 -5.97 7.41 -6.97
C LYS A 132 -4.58 7.65 -6.37
N PRO A 133 -3.60 6.76 -6.56
CA PRO A 133 -2.26 6.99 -6.02
C PRO A 133 -1.56 8.12 -6.79
N GLU A 134 -0.66 8.84 -6.12
CA GLU A 134 0.05 9.98 -6.73
C GLU A 134 1.24 9.54 -7.61
N TRP A 135 1.73 8.31 -7.45
CA TRP A 135 2.96 7.80 -8.05
C TRP A 135 2.78 7.12 -9.42
N LEU A 136 1.54 7.03 -9.91
CA LEU A 136 1.20 6.52 -11.23
C LEU A 136 -0.03 7.27 -11.73
N THR A 137 -0.18 7.51 -13.03
CA THR A 137 -1.42 8.08 -13.59
C THR A 137 -1.94 7.22 -14.73
N MET A 138 -3.20 7.41 -15.13
CA MET A 138 -3.76 6.69 -16.28
C MET A 138 -3.00 7.01 -17.58
N GLU A 139 -2.54 8.25 -17.73
CA GLU A 139 -1.72 8.68 -18.86
C GLU A 139 -0.39 7.91 -18.89
N GLN A 140 0.28 7.75 -17.75
CA GLN A 140 1.50 6.95 -17.66
C GLN A 140 1.26 5.47 -17.99
N ILE A 141 0.11 4.90 -17.57
CA ILE A 141 -0.27 3.54 -17.97
C ILE A 141 -0.44 3.45 -19.50
N ASN A 142 -1.04 4.46 -20.13
CA ASN A 142 -1.21 4.51 -21.58
C ASN A 142 0.13 4.69 -22.33
N GLU A 143 1.06 5.45 -21.77
CA GLU A 143 2.43 5.56 -22.30
C GLU A 143 3.17 4.22 -22.23
N TYR A 144 3.07 3.49 -21.12
CA TYR A 144 3.60 2.13 -21.01
C TYR A 144 2.99 1.21 -22.06
N ALA A 145 1.67 1.27 -22.24
CA ALA A 145 0.97 0.48 -23.25
C ALA A 145 1.52 0.74 -24.66
N ALA A 146 1.68 2.01 -25.03
CA ALA A 146 2.21 2.40 -26.34
C ALA A 146 3.62 1.86 -26.56
N ARG A 147 4.51 1.98 -25.57
CA ARG A 147 5.90 1.53 -25.68
C ARG A 147 6.04 0.01 -25.66
N MET A 148 5.35 -0.69 -24.77
CA MET A 148 5.44 -2.14 -24.67
C MET A 148 4.83 -2.84 -25.90
N ILE A 149 3.65 -2.41 -26.34
CA ILE A 149 2.95 -3.02 -27.48
C ILE A 149 3.60 -2.64 -28.83
N SER A 150 4.25 -1.47 -28.93
CA SER A 150 5.01 -1.12 -30.15
C SER A 150 6.33 -1.89 -30.28
N THR A 151 6.97 -2.26 -29.16
CA THR A 151 8.27 -2.96 -29.15
C THR A 151 8.16 -4.41 -29.66
N SER A 152 7.01 -5.06 -29.47
CA SER A 152 6.77 -6.44 -29.94
C SER A 152 6.70 -6.60 -31.47
N HIS A 153 6.74 -5.49 -32.24
CA HIS A 153 6.73 -5.50 -33.70
C HIS A 153 8.10 -5.29 -34.35
N THR A 154 9.18 -5.21 -33.58
CA THR A 154 10.55 -5.22 -34.13
C THR A 154 11.07 -6.66 -34.16
N PRO A 155 11.11 -7.33 -35.33
CA PRO A 155 11.76 -8.63 -35.41
C PRO A 155 13.23 -8.48 -35.03
N SER A 156 13.68 -9.36 -34.13
CA SER A 156 15.09 -9.46 -33.74
C SER A 156 15.97 -9.55 -34.99
N PRO A 157 17.00 -8.69 -35.15
CA PRO A 157 17.90 -8.76 -36.30
C PRO A 157 18.79 -10.03 -36.33
N PHE A 158 18.63 -10.93 -35.36
CA PHE A 158 19.46 -12.13 -35.21
C PHE A 158 18.85 -13.41 -35.81
N TYR A 159 17.76 -13.33 -36.58
CA TYR A 159 17.20 -14.48 -37.32
C TYR A 159 17.01 -14.17 -38.81
N THR A 160 18.11 -13.91 -39.52
CA THR A 160 18.21 -14.24 -40.94
C THR A 160 19.09 -15.47 -41.07
N ALA A 161 18.49 -16.66 -40.93
CA ALA A 161 19.09 -17.88 -41.46
C ALA A 161 18.73 -17.91 -42.96
N GLU A 162 19.68 -17.54 -43.80
CA GLU A 162 19.62 -17.83 -45.23
C GLU A 162 19.55 -19.36 -45.43
N ILE A 163 18.58 -19.82 -46.23
CA ILE A 163 18.60 -21.11 -46.91
C ILE A 163 18.34 -20.84 -48.38
#